data_AF-A0A840D2T9-F1
#
_entry.id   AF-A0A840D2T9-F1
#
_cell.length_a   1.000
_cell.length_b   1.000
_cell.length_c   1.000
_cell.angle_alpha   90.00
_cell.angle_beta   90.00
_cell.angle_gamma   90.00
#
_symmetry.space_group_name_H-M   'P 1'
#
loop_
_entity.id
_entity.type
_entity.pdbx_description
1 polymer ?
#
loop_
_entity_poly.entity_id
_entity_poly.type
_entity_poly.pdbx_seq_one_letter_code
_entity_poly.pdbx_strand_id
1 'polypeptide(L)'
;MKTKEFYIQEAELLKIRVNDIRNKGPQMRVKKDLLGDDYPGISKAVMDFKHLVHAFDGNLPLAKYLTMLDSNKPMDLPFSSEDDDSYFERFIYLIDYFIEYIKKYAD
;
A
#
# COMPACT_ATOMS: atom_id res chain seq x y z
N MET A 1 -23.18 -3.67 2.59
CA MET A 1 -21.96 -3.67 1.74
C MET A 1 -21.96 -2.37 0.95
N LYS A 2 -20.78 -1.76 0.77
CA LYS A 2 -20.64 -0.63 -0.15
C LYS A 2 -20.64 -1.16 -1.60
N THR A 3 -20.86 -0.28 -2.58
CA THR A 3 -20.88 -0.70 -3.98
C THR A 3 -19.49 -1.02 -4.49
N LYS A 4 -19.40 -1.78 -5.58
CA LYS A 4 -18.16 -2.04 -6.32
C LYS A 4 -17.39 -0.76 -6.65
N GLU A 5 -18.10 0.26 -7.10
CA GLU A 5 -17.53 1.56 -7.46
C GLU A 5 -16.85 2.23 -6.27
N PHE A 6 -17.42 2.10 -5.07
CA PHE A 6 -16.80 2.63 -3.85
C PHE A 6 -15.41 2.02 -3.62
N TYR A 7 -15.27 0.70 -3.69
CA TYR A 7 -13.99 0.03 -3.43
C TYR A 7 -12.95 0.35 -4.52
N ILE A 8 -13.39 0.48 -5.78
CA ILE A 8 -12.52 0.90 -6.88
C ILE A 8 -12.01 2.33 -6.63
N GLN A 9 -12.91 3.27 -6.30
CA GLN A 9 -12.54 4.67 -6.04
C GLN A 9 -11.57 4.80 -4.87
N GLU A 10 -11.81 4.11 -3.76
CA GLU A 10 -10.89 4.13 -2.60
C GLU A 10 -9.53 3.53 -2.95
N ALA A 11 -9.50 2.45 -3.74
CA ALA A 11 -8.24 1.86 -4.20
C ALA A 11 -7.46 2.80 -5.14
N GLU A 12 -8.15 3.50 -6.05
CA GLU A 12 -7.53 4.50 -6.93
C GLU A 12 -6.97 5.70 -6.13
N LEU A 13 -7.72 6.21 -5.14
CA LEU A 13 -7.24 7.25 -4.22
C LEU A 13 -6.00 6.80 -3.44
N LEU A 14 -5.98 5.53 -3.01
CA LEU A 14 -4.85 4.95 -2.31
C LEU A 14 -3.62 4.86 -3.22
N LYS A 15 -3.79 4.44 -4.48
CA LYS A 15 -2.71 4.41 -5.49
C LYS A 15 -2.10 5.80 -5.71
N ILE A 16 -2.94 6.84 -5.81
CA ILE A 16 -2.46 8.23 -5.94
C ILE A 16 -1.62 8.60 -4.71
N ARG A 17 -2.13 8.33 -3.51
CA ARG A 17 -1.42 8.62 -2.26
C ARG A 17 -0.07 7.90 -2.17
N VAL A 18 0.00 6.63 -2.59
CA VAL A 18 1.25 5.84 -2.59
C VAL A 18 2.27 6.44 -3.57
N ASN A 19 1.84 6.89 -4.75
CA ASN A 19 2.72 7.58 -5.69
C ASN A 19 3.20 8.93 -5.15
N ASP A 20 2.34 9.68 -4.47
CA ASP A 20 2.75 10.94 -3.82
C ASP A 20 3.80 10.71 -2.73
N ILE A 21 3.67 9.62 -1.96
CA ILE A 21 4.67 9.23 -0.96
C ILE A 21 6.00 8.87 -1.64
N ARG A 22 5.97 8.04 -2.71
CA ARG A 22 7.16 7.69 -3.51
C ARG A 22 7.87 8.93 -4.03
N ASN A 23 7.12 9.85 -4.65
CA ASN A 23 7.64 11.06 -5.28
C ASN A 23 8.24 12.07 -4.28
N LYS A 24 7.71 12.13 -3.05
CA LYS A 24 8.28 12.96 -1.98
C LYS A 24 9.63 12.46 -1.49
N GLY A 25 9.94 11.18 -1.75
CA GLY A 25 11.16 10.54 -1.31
C GLY A 25 11.20 10.33 0.21
N PRO A 26 12.29 9.70 0.70
CA PRO A 26 12.47 9.47 2.12
C PRO A 26 12.70 10.80 2.86
N GLN A 27 12.15 10.93 4.07
CA GLN A 27 12.30 12.12 4.91
C GLN A 27 13.19 11.81 6.12
N MET A 28 14.13 12.71 6.42
CA MET A 28 15.01 12.59 7.59
C MET A 28 14.18 12.51 8.88
N ARG A 29 14.37 11.44 9.65
CA ARG A 29 13.69 11.23 10.93
C ARG A 29 14.01 12.36 11.90
N VAL A 30 13.02 13.16 12.27
CA VAL A 30 13.09 13.94 13.50
C VAL A 30 12.84 12.96 14.64
N LYS A 31 13.89 12.66 15.43
CA LYS A 31 14.08 11.75 16.58
C LYS A 31 12.89 11.29 17.48
N LYS A 32 11.64 11.72 17.26
CA LYS A 32 10.50 11.52 18.14
C LYS A 32 9.56 10.37 17.75
N ASP A 33 9.59 9.90 16.50
CA ASP A 33 8.78 8.75 16.08
C ASP A 33 9.63 7.47 16.09
N LEU A 34 9.64 6.79 17.23
CA LEU A 34 10.31 5.48 17.46
C LEU A 34 9.74 4.33 16.60
N LEU A 35 8.73 4.61 15.77
CA LEU A 35 8.10 3.70 14.81
C LEU A 35 8.35 4.13 13.35
N GLY A 36 9.26 5.10 13.13
CA GLY A 36 9.30 5.94 11.95
C GLY A 36 9.63 5.20 10.65
N ASP A 37 8.67 5.16 9.74
CA ASP A 37 8.93 4.85 8.34
C ASP A 37 9.76 5.99 7.73
N ASP A 38 10.79 5.65 6.94
CA ASP A 38 11.53 6.65 6.16
C ASP A 38 10.65 7.36 5.13
N TYR A 39 9.49 6.77 4.84
CA TYR A 39 8.42 7.34 4.01
C TYR A 39 7.19 7.65 4.87
N PRO A 40 7.04 8.89 5.36
CA PRO A 40 5.92 9.26 6.22
C PRO A 40 4.56 8.92 5.57
N GLY A 41 3.75 8.14 6.29
CA GLY A 41 2.42 7.75 5.86
C GLY A 41 2.35 6.44 5.07
N ILE A 42 3.48 5.79 4.77
CA ILE A 42 3.46 4.51 4.04
C ILE A 42 2.85 3.37 4.86
N SER A 43 3.17 3.25 6.16
CA SER A 43 2.52 2.25 7.03
C SER A 43 1.02 2.46 7.12
N LYS A 44 0.57 3.73 7.16
CA LYS A 44 -0.86 4.05 7.14
C LYS A 44 -1.49 3.61 5.82
N ALA A 45 -0.85 3.87 4.68
CA ALA A 45 -1.35 3.44 3.38
C ALA A 45 -1.47 1.90 3.29
N VAL A 46 -0.49 1.15 3.80
CA VAL A 46 -0.57 -0.32 3.85
C VAL A 46 -1.73 -0.79 4.73
N MET A 47 -1.92 -0.18 5.90
CA MET A 47 -3.02 -0.50 6.80
C MET A 47 -4.38 -0.17 6.17
N ASP A 48 -4.52 1.01 5.56
CA ASP A 48 -5.72 1.42 4.83
C ASP A 48 -6.03 0.40 3.72
N PHE A 49 -5.01 -0.09 2.99
CA PHE A 49 -5.22 -1.10 1.95
C PHE A 49 -5.72 -2.43 2.51
N LYS A 50 -5.11 -2.91 3.61
CA LYS A 50 -5.52 -4.14 4.28
C LYS A 50 -6.97 -4.08 4.73
N HIS A 51 -7.36 -2.97 5.34
CA HIS A 51 -8.74 -2.75 5.75
C HIS A 51 -9.69 -2.70 4.55
N LEU A 52 -9.28 -2.05 3.46
CA LEU A 52 -10.09 -1.98 2.24
C LEU A 52 -10.35 -3.38 1.64
N VAL A 53 -9.30 -4.20 1.50
CA VAL A 53 -9.40 -5.57 0.98
C VAL A 53 -10.25 -6.45 1.91
N HIS A 54 -10.00 -6.39 3.22
CA HIS A 54 -10.77 -7.17 4.19
C HIS A 54 -12.24 -6.74 4.26
N ALA A 55 -12.53 -5.45 4.12
CA ALA A 55 -13.89 -4.93 4.08
C ALA A 55 -14.63 -5.28 2.79
N PHE A 56 -13.91 -5.58 1.71
CA PHE A 56 -14.48 -6.10 0.47
C PHE A 56 -14.75 -7.60 0.57
N ASP A 57 -13.70 -8.39 0.86
CA ASP A 57 -13.78 -9.83 1.11
C ASP A 57 -12.59 -10.28 1.97
N GLY A 58 -12.85 -10.65 3.21
CA GLY A 58 -11.84 -11.14 4.15
C GLY A 58 -11.21 -12.48 3.77
N ASN A 59 -11.81 -13.24 2.85
CA ASN A 59 -11.31 -14.52 2.37
C ASN A 59 -10.45 -14.39 1.10
N LEU A 60 -10.29 -13.18 0.57
CA LEU A 60 -9.42 -12.95 -0.59
C LEU A 60 -7.99 -13.43 -0.28
N PRO A 61 -7.40 -14.31 -1.12
CA PRO A 61 -6.01 -14.73 -0.98
C PRO A 61 -5.01 -13.56 -1.01
N LEU A 62 -5.47 -12.39 -1.50
CA LEU A 62 -4.74 -11.14 -1.51
C LEU A 62 -4.20 -10.74 -0.12
N ALA A 63 -4.92 -11.06 0.96
CA ALA A 63 -4.50 -10.77 2.33
C ALA A 63 -3.10 -11.33 2.67
N LYS A 64 -2.73 -12.49 2.09
CA LYS A 64 -1.39 -13.09 2.27
C LYS A 64 -0.30 -12.22 1.67
N TYR A 65 -0.53 -11.68 0.47
CA TYR A 65 0.43 -10.79 -0.20
C TYR A 65 0.58 -9.44 0.52
N LEU A 66 -0.47 -8.96 1.19
CA LEU A 66 -0.39 -7.75 2.01
C LEU A 66 0.43 -7.94 3.29
N THR A 67 0.53 -9.17 3.78
CA THR A 67 1.37 -9.49 4.94
C THR A 67 2.86 -9.50 4.53
N MET A 68 3.15 -9.89 3.28
CA MET A 68 4.49 -9.79 2.70
C MET A 68 4.92 -8.33 2.45
N LEU A 69 4.00 -7.41 2.16
CA LEU A 69 4.31 -5.98 2.06
C LEU A 69 4.90 -5.44 3.37
N ASP A 70 4.33 -5.80 4.52
CA ASP A 70 4.86 -5.36 5.82
C ASP A 70 6.28 -5.88 6.11
N SER A 71 6.60 -7.07 5.58
CA SER A 71 7.90 -7.72 5.80
C SER A 71 9.01 -7.16 4.89
N ASN A 72 8.63 -6.51 3.79
CA ASN A 72 9.56 -5.91 2.81
C ASN A 72 9.57 -4.38 2.89
N LYS A 73 9.14 -3.78 4.02
CA LYS A 73 9.20 -2.34 4.17
C LYS A 73 10.64 -1.85 3.97
N PRO A 74 10.82 -0.71 3.29
CA PRO A 74 12.14 -0.11 3.13
C PRO A 74 12.77 0.06 4.53
N MET A 75 13.92 -0.58 4.71
CA MET A 75 14.64 -0.64 5.99
C MET A 75 15.61 0.54 6.10
N ASP A 76 16.04 0.86 7.32
CA ASP A 76 16.97 1.91 7.80
C ASP A 76 18.36 1.97 7.11
N LEU A 77 18.50 1.60 5.85
CA LEU A 77 19.75 1.60 5.11
C LEU A 77 19.85 2.88 4.27
N PRO A 78 20.83 3.76 4.53
CA PRO A 78 20.90 5.11 3.97
C PRO A 78 21.12 5.21 2.45
N PHE A 79 21.08 4.10 1.70
CA PHE A 79 21.46 4.04 0.28
C PHE A 79 20.62 3.08 -0.58
N SER A 80 19.41 2.73 -0.14
CA SER A 80 18.62 1.65 -0.76
C SER A 80 17.59 2.13 -1.81
N SER A 81 18.00 2.97 -2.77
CA SER A 81 17.03 3.52 -3.74
C SER A 81 16.36 2.47 -4.64
N GLU A 82 17.03 1.36 -4.95
CA GLU A 82 16.48 0.30 -5.81
C GLU A 82 15.46 -0.59 -5.09
N ASP A 83 15.74 -0.99 -3.84
CA ASP A 83 14.81 -1.84 -3.07
C ASP A 83 13.57 -1.04 -2.63
N ASP A 84 13.72 0.26 -2.36
CA ASP A 84 12.62 1.16 -2.04
C ASP A 84 11.67 1.30 -3.25
N ASP A 85 12.23 1.47 -4.44
CA ASP A 85 11.45 1.59 -5.66
C ASP A 85 10.67 0.30 -5.98
N SER A 86 11.34 -0.85 -5.81
CA SER A 86 10.71 -2.17 -5.95
C SER A 86 9.56 -2.38 -4.96
N TYR A 87 9.67 -1.87 -3.73
CA TYR A 87 8.59 -1.89 -2.75
C TYR A 87 7.37 -1.09 -3.24
N PHE A 88 7.55 0.14 -3.73
CA PHE A 88 6.45 0.95 -4.24
C PHE A 88 5.80 0.32 -5.47
N GLU A 89 6.60 -0.22 -6.40
CA GLU A 89 6.08 -0.93 -7.57
C GLU A 89 5.24 -2.13 -7.17
N ARG A 90 5.72 -2.95 -6.23
CA ARG A 90 4.97 -4.09 -5.71
C ARG A 90 3.68 -3.64 -5.02
N PHE A 91 3.71 -2.55 -4.27
CA PHE A 91 2.51 -2.04 -3.60
C PHE A 91 1.48 -1.55 -4.63
N ILE A 92 1.90 -0.74 -5.61
CA ILE A 92 1.02 -0.27 -6.69
C ILE A 92 0.45 -1.45 -7.49
N TYR A 93 1.28 -2.45 -7.82
CA TYR A 93 0.83 -3.66 -8.49
C TYR A 93 -0.29 -4.37 -7.74
N LEU A 94 -0.19 -4.50 -6.41
CA LEU A 94 -1.22 -5.14 -5.60
C LEU A 94 -2.53 -4.33 -5.56
N ILE A 95 -2.45 -3.00 -5.57
CA ILE A 95 -3.62 -2.13 -5.68
C ILE A 95 -4.30 -2.32 -7.04
N ASP A 96 -3.52 -2.31 -8.13
CA ASP A 96 -4.04 -2.52 -9.48
C ASP A 96 -4.67 -3.90 -9.65
N TYR A 97 -4.05 -4.95 -9.09
CA TYR A 97 -4.60 -6.30 -9.05
C TYR A 97 -5.95 -6.33 -8.34
N PHE A 98 -6.09 -5.65 -7.20
CA PHE A 98 -7.36 -5.57 -6.47
C PHE A 98 -8.45 -4.87 -7.28
N ILE A 99 -8.14 -3.75 -7.93
CA ILE A 99 -9.07 -3.02 -8.80
C ILE A 99 -9.53 -3.91 -9.97
N GLU A 100 -8.59 -4.56 -10.65
CA GLU A 100 -8.88 -5.48 -11.76
C GLU A 100 -9.72 -6.67 -11.31
N TYR A 101 -9.44 -7.22 -10.12
CA TYR A 101 -10.22 -8.29 -9.54
C TYR A 101 -11.68 -7.87 -9.33
N ILE A 102 -11.90 -6.72 -8.69
CA ILE A 102 -13.25 -6.18 -8.50
C ILE A 102 -13.93 -5.96 -9.85
N LYS A 103 -13.24 -5.36 -10.82
CA LYS A 103 -13.81 -5.09 -12.16
C LYS A 103 -14.28 -6.36 -12.86
N LYS A 104 -13.51 -7.45 -12.79
CA LYS A 104 -13.77 -8.69 -13.55
C LYS A 104 -14.64 -9.72 -12.83
N TYR A 105 -14.58 -9.78 -11.50
CA TYR A 105 -15.16 -10.90 -10.73
C TYR A 105 -16.18 -10.48 -9.68
N ALA A 106 -16.28 -9.19 -9.35
CA ALA A 106 -17.35 -8.70 -8.49
C ALA A 106 -18.55 -8.31 -9.37
N ASP A 107 -19.56 -9.17 -9.38
CA ASP A 107 -20.91 -8.90 -9.89
C ASP A 107 -21.82 -8.40 -8.77
#